data_AF-A0A133ZMM7-F1
#
_entry.id   AF-A0A133ZMM7-F1
#
_cell.length_a   1.000
_cell.length_b   1.000
_cell.length_c   1.000
_cell.angle_alpha   90.00
_cell.angle_beta   90.00
_cell.angle_gamma   90.00
#
_symmetry.space_group_name_H-M   'P 1'
#
loop_
_entity.id
_entity.type
_entity.pdbx_description
1 polymer ?
#
loop_
_entity_poly.entity_id
_entity_poly.type
_entity_poly.pdbx_seq_one_letter_code
_entity_poly.pdbx_strand_id
1 'polypeptide(L)'
;MPATVDLESERLAAVLRNADPDGSRAHGALMATRDFLFARHRPGERLFAVEEDNFLEILVIHLRRRFDEVLDDGKHTEWSLGGSDVDYALWPASAAPQTHNSYVVYLDAGVDGDALAWGIGKRADTICWV
;
A
#
# COMPACT_ATOMS: atom_id res chain seq x y z
N MET A 1 27.87 -0.36 10.11
CA MET A 1 27.93 0.00 8.68
C MET A 1 26.71 0.85 8.38
N PRO A 2 26.83 2.05 7.79
CA PRO A 2 25.64 2.81 7.43
C PRO A 2 24.83 2.01 6.42
N ALA A 3 23.51 1.92 6.63
CA ALA A 3 22.60 1.26 5.70
C ALA A 3 22.76 1.91 4.32
N THR A 4 23.17 1.13 3.33
CA THR A 4 23.13 1.55 1.93
C THR A 4 21.69 1.86 1.59
N VAL A 5 21.38 3.14 1.41
CA VAL A 5 20.08 3.58 0.88
C VAL A 5 19.88 2.86 -0.44
N ASP A 6 18.79 2.11 -0.54
CA ASP A 6 18.43 1.41 -1.76
C ASP A 6 17.93 2.43 -2.78
N LEU A 7 18.82 2.81 -3.71
CA LEU A 7 18.57 3.85 -4.70
C LEU A 7 17.31 3.58 -5.54
N GLU A 8 16.98 2.31 -5.73
CA GLU A 8 15.79 1.93 -6.48
C GLU A 8 14.52 2.11 -5.63
N SER A 9 14.54 1.76 -4.33
CA SER A 9 13.44 2.08 -3.41
C SER A 9 13.18 3.59 -3.35
N GLU A 10 14.22 4.41 -3.33
CA GLU A 10 14.09 5.87 -3.36
C GLU A 10 13.50 6.37 -4.69
N ARG A 11 13.92 5.78 -5.82
CA ARG A 11 13.35 6.08 -7.15
C ARG A 11 11.86 5.75 -7.20
N LEU A 12 11.46 4.59 -6.71
CA LEU A 12 10.07 4.16 -6.71
C LEU A 12 9.23 5.00 -5.73
N ALA A 13 9.78 5.36 -4.57
CA ALA A 13 9.15 6.29 -3.63
C ALA A 13 8.94 7.67 -4.27
N ALA A 14 9.87 8.14 -5.11
CA ALA A 14 9.68 9.38 -5.86
C ALA A 14 8.55 9.29 -6.90
N VAL A 15 8.33 8.13 -7.53
CA VAL A 15 7.17 7.92 -8.42
C VAL A 15 5.86 8.06 -7.65
N LEU A 16 5.76 7.43 -6.49
CA LEU A 16 4.58 7.52 -5.62
C LEU A 16 4.37 8.95 -5.09
N ARG A 17 5.43 9.62 -4.61
CA ARG A 17 5.37 11.03 -4.17
C ARG A 17 4.89 11.96 -5.28
N ASN A 18 5.29 11.72 -6.53
CA ASN A 18 4.84 12.53 -7.65
C ASN A 18 3.37 12.25 -8.00
N ALA A 19 2.92 11.01 -7.84
CA ALA A 19 1.53 10.62 -8.07
C ALA A 19 0.59 11.12 -6.97
N ASP A 20 1.02 11.15 -5.71
CA ASP A 20 0.21 11.59 -4.57
C ASP A 20 1.03 12.46 -3.60
N PRO A 21 1.30 13.73 -3.96
CA PRO A 21 2.21 14.59 -3.20
C PRO A 21 1.76 14.92 -1.78
N ASP A 22 0.46 14.82 -1.51
CA ASP A 22 -0.15 15.16 -0.22
C ASP A 22 -0.86 13.97 0.44
N GLY A 23 -0.76 12.77 -0.14
CA GLY A 23 -1.42 11.56 0.37
C GLY A 23 -2.95 11.55 0.21
N SER A 24 -3.55 12.53 -0.47
CA SER A 24 -5.01 12.67 -0.55
C SER A 24 -5.66 11.56 -1.37
N ARG A 25 -5.00 11.06 -2.42
CA ARG A 25 -5.53 9.98 -3.27
C ARG A 25 -5.50 8.66 -2.52
N ALA A 26 -4.39 8.39 -1.84
CA ALA A 26 -4.21 7.29 -0.92
C ALA A 26 -5.27 7.28 0.18
N HIS A 27 -5.43 8.40 0.89
CA HIS A 27 -6.45 8.55 1.92
C HIS A 27 -7.87 8.34 1.35
N GLY A 28 -8.15 8.89 0.16
CA GLY A 28 -9.41 8.67 -0.52
C GLY A 28 -9.71 7.19 -0.79
N ALA A 29 -8.68 6.38 -1.09
CA ALA A 29 -8.86 4.94 -1.22
C ALA A 29 -9.11 4.20 0.08
N LEU A 30 -8.41 4.59 1.13
CA LEU A 30 -8.68 4.08 2.46
C LEU A 30 -10.14 4.34 2.85
N MET A 31 -10.62 5.57 2.66
CA MET A 31 -12.00 5.93 2.98
C MET A 31 -13.01 5.19 2.11
N ALA A 32 -12.79 5.09 0.80
CA ALA A 32 -13.69 4.32 -0.06
C ALA A 32 -13.77 2.83 0.30
N THR A 33 -12.65 2.25 0.75
CA THR A 33 -12.59 0.87 1.25
C THR A 33 -13.41 0.72 2.52
N ARG A 34 -13.23 1.65 3.48
CA ARG A 34 -14.01 1.69 4.72
C ARG A 34 -15.50 1.84 4.41
N ASP A 35 -15.87 2.82 3.59
CA ASP A 35 -17.26 3.06 3.20
C ASP A 35 -17.88 1.82 2.54
N PHE A 36 -17.15 1.13 1.67
CA PHE A 36 -17.64 -0.09 1.03
C PHE A 36 -17.93 -1.20 2.04
N LEU A 37 -17.05 -1.40 3.02
CA LEU A 37 -17.22 -2.40 4.06
C LEU A 37 -18.34 -1.99 5.03
N PHE A 38 -18.27 -0.78 5.58
CA PHE A 38 -19.24 -0.26 6.55
C PHE A 38 -20.62 0.05 5.97
N ALA A 39 -20.78 0.21 4.66
CA ALA A 39 -22.10 0.36 4.04
C ALA A 39 -23.04 -0.83 4.31
N ARG A 40 -22.48 -1.99 4.67
CA ARG A 40 -23.24 -3.20 5.03
C ARG A 40 -23.58 -3.28 6.52
N HIS A 41 -23.08 -2.35 7.31
CA HIS A 41 -23.21 -2.33 8.77
C HIS A 41 -24.14 -1.23 9.25
N ARG A 42 -24.72 -1.45 10.42
CA ARG A 42 -25.41 -0.38 11.15
C ARG A 42 -24.39 0.54 11.81
N PRO A 43 -24.73 1.83 12.04
CA PRO A 43 -23.85 2.73 12.77
C PRO A 43 -23.41 2.13 14.13
N GLY A 44 -22.10 2.04 14.35
CA GLY A 44 -21.51 1.50 15.59
C GLY A 44 -21.20 0.01 15.58
N GLU A 45 -21.52 -0.73 14.51
CA GLU A 45 -21.08 -2.11 14.35
C GLU A 45 -19.60 -2.16 13.90
N ARG A 46 -18.86 -3.13 14.45
CA ARG A 46 -17.50 -3.44 14.01
C ARG A 46 -17.54 -4.37 12.80
N LEU A 47 -16.49 -4.31 11.98
CA LEU A 47 -16.27 -5.28 10.91
C LEU A 47 -16.14 -6.70 11.50
N PHE A 48 -16.64 -7.70 10.77
CA PHE A 48 -16.38 -9.09 11.08
C PHE A 48 -14.93 -9.45 10.71
N ALA A 49 -14.33 -10.46 11.37
CA ALA A 49 -12.94 -10.87 11.10
C ALA A 49 -12.67 -11.18 9.61
N VAL A 50 -13.66 -11.73 8.90
CA VAL A 50 -13.57 -12.00 7.45
C VAL A 50 -13.51 -10.71 6.62
N GLU A 51 -14.12 -9.63 7.08
CA GLU A 51 -14.10 -8.33 6.42
C GLU A 51 -12.79 -7.58 6.71
N GLU A 52 -12.16 -7.84 7.85
CA GLU A 52 -10.80 -7.41 8.15
C GLU A 52 -9.79 -8.12 7.24
N ASP A 53 -9.95 -9.42 7.00
CA ASP A 53 -9.10 -10.17 6.05
C ASP A 53 -9.26 -9.66 4.60
N ASN A 54 -10.49 -9.36 4.18
CA ASN A 54 -10.79 -8.83 2.84
C ASN A 54 -10.43 -7.35 2.68
N PHE A 55 -10.16 -6.63 3.77
CA PHE A 55 -9.88 -5.20 3.74
C PHE A 55 -8.72 -4.88 2.81
N LEU A 56 -7.62 -5.63 2.92
CA LEU A 56 -6.41 -5.39 2.14
C LEU A 56 -6.67 -5.60 0.64
N GLU A 57 -7.38 -6.66 0.26
CA GLU A 57 -7.71 -6.93 -1.15
C GLU A 57 -8.57 -5.81 -1.75
N ILE A 58 -9.56 -5.33 -1.02
CA ILE A 58 -10.44 -4.25 -1.47
C ILE A 58 -9.68 -2.93 -1.54
N LEU A 59 -8.81 -2.66 -0.56
CA LEU A 59 -7.93 -1.49 -0.56
C LEU A 59 -7.06 -1.50 -1.81
N VAL A 60 -6.38 -2.60 -2.09
CA VAL A 60 -5.52 -2.80 -3.27
C VAL A 60 -6.27 -2.54 -4.57
N ILE A 61 -7.52 -3.00 -4.70
CA ILE A 61 -8.35 -2.68 -5.86
C ILE A 61 -8.59 -1.17 -5.98
N HIS A 62 -8.91 -0.51 -4.87
CA HIS A 62 -9.11 0.95 -4.85
C HIS A 62 -7.83 1.74 -5.11
N LEU A 63 -6.66 1.25 -4.69
CA LEU A 63 -5.36 1.82 -4.99
C LEU A 63 -5.05 1.70 -6.47
N ARG A 64 -5.16 0.49 -7.01
CA ARG A 64 -4.90 0.22 -8.43
C ARG A 64 -5.76 1.08 -9.36
N ARG A 65 -7.04 1.26 -9.03
CA ARG A 65 -7.93 2.14 -9.81
C ARG A 65 -7.59 3.62 -9.67
N ARG A 66 -7.07 4.03 -8.52
CA ARG A 66 -6.76 5.43 -8.27
C ARG A 66 -5.40 5.83 -8.77
N PHE A 67 -4.47 4.91 -8.97
CA PHE A 67 -3.10 5.15 -9.38
C PHE A 67 -2.80 4.42 -10.69
N ASP A 68 -3.78 4.31 -11.59
CA ASP A 68 -3.68 3.57 -12.85
C ASP A 68 -2.66 4.18 -13.82
N GLU A 69 -2.21 5.41 -13.56
CA GLU A 69 -1.15 6.07 -14.32
C GLU A 69 0.27 5.71 -13.85
N VAL A 70 0.43 5.06 -12.69
CA VAL A 70 1.74 4.63 -12.16
C VAL A 70 1.79 3.16 -11.73
N LEU A 71 0.64 2.53 -11.47
CA LEU A 71 0.50 1.12 -11.12
C LEU A 71 -0.06 0.33 -12.31
N ASP A 72 0.83 -0.41 -12.96
CA ASP A 72 0.51 -1.34 -14.04
C ASP A 72 0.35 -2.78 -13.51
N ASP A 73 -0.04 -3.70 -14.39
CA ASP A 73 0.02 -5.15 -14.12
C ASP A 73 1.48 -5.63 -13.97
N GLY A 74 1.78 -6.28 -12.84
CA GLY A 74 3.07 -6.93 -12.62
C GLY A 74 3.25 -8.17 -13.49
N LYS A 75 4.49 -8.50 -13.85
CA LYS A 75 4.79 -9.73 -14.60
C LYS A 75 4.78 -10.96 -13.70
N HIS A 76 5.29 -10.79 -12.49
CA HIS A 76 5.45 -11.86 -11.50
C HIS A 76 4.80 -11.52 -10.15
N THR A 77 4.28 -10.31 -10.01
CA THR A 77 3.68 -9.74 -8.79
C THR A 77 2.35 -9.09 -9.12
N GLU A 78 1.64 -8.64 -8.09
CA GLU A 78 0.33 -7.99 -8.23
C GLU A 78 0.40 -6.70 -9.06
N TRP A 79 1.46 -5.90 -8.88
CA TRP A 79 1.64 -4.63 -9.58
C TRP A 79 3.01 -4.50 -10.25
N SER A 80 3.11 -3.55 -11.18
CA SER A 80 4.36 -2.96 -11.63
C SER A 80 4.34 -1.46 -11.34
N LEU A 81 5.43 -0.93 -10.78
CA LEU A 81 5.61 0.48 -10.46
C LEU A 81 6.94 0.94 -11.07
N GLY A 82 6.89 1.96 -11.94
CA GLY A 82 8.09 2.49 -12.57
C GLY A 82 8.91 1.44 -13.35
N GLY A 83 8.26 0.37 -13.83
CA GLY A 83 8.85 -0.76 -14.54
C GLY A 83 9.41 -1.88 -13.66
N SER A 84 9.26 -1.79 -12.33
CA SER A 84 9.69 -2.79 -11.35
C SER A 84 8.49 -3.57 -10.82
N ASP A 85 8.62 -4.89 -10.71
CA ASP A 85 7.60 -5.75 -10.09
C ASP A 85 7.51 -5.46 -8.58
N VAL A 86 6.30 -5.17 -8.11
CA VAL A 86 5.96 -4.79 -6.73
C VAL A 86 4.82 -5.65 -6.18
N ASP A 87 5.02 -6.17 -4.98
CA ASP A 87 3.98 -6.73 -4.10
C ASP A 87 3.48 -5.67 -3.12
N TYR A 88 2.45 -5.99 -2.34
CA TYR A 88 1.93 -5.12 -1.28
C TYR A 88 1.81 -5.83 0.06
N ALA A 89 1.89 -5.07 1.15
CA ALA A 89 1.64 -5.55 2.50
C ALA A 89 1.09 -4.42 3.39
N LEU A 90 0.28 -4.76 4.39
CA LEU A 90 -0.07 -3.81 5.45
C LEU A 90 1.13 -3.59 6.38
N TRP A 91 1.26 -2.40 6.95
CA TRP A 91 2.16 -2.12 8.06
C TRP A 91 1.35 -1.95 9.35
N PRO A 92 1.82 -2.46 10.50
CA PRO A 92 2.96 -3.36 10.67
C PRO A 92 2.53 -4.83 10.47
N ALA A 93 2.61 -5.38 9.25
CA ALA A 93 2.48 -6.82 9.07
C ALA A 93 3.84 -7.51 9.21
N SER A 94 3.89 -8.53 10.06
CA SER A 94 5.07 -9.40 10.33
C SER A 94 5.48 -10.29 9.16
N ALA A 95 4.76 -10.25 8.04
CA ALA A 95 4.92 -11.11 6.88
C ALA A 95 4.74 -10.34 5.57
N ALA A 96 5.62 -9.37 5.30
CA ALA A 96 5.85 -9.00 3.90
C ALA A 96 6.22 -10.29 3.14
N PRO A 97 5.66 -10.57 1.95
CA PRO A 97 6.08 -11.73 1.16
C PRO A 97 7.60 -11.65 1.00
N GLN A 98 8.34 -12.63 1.52
CA GLN A 98 9.81 -12.70 1.35
C GLN A 98 10.16 -13.23 -0.03
N THR A 99 9.59 -12.63 -1.06
CA THR A 99 9.95 -12.87 -2.46
C THR A 99 11.27 -12.15 -2.68
N HIS A 100 12.36 -12.91 -2.79
CA HIS A 100 13.76 -12.43 -2.78
C HIS A 100 14.12 -11.41 -3.88
N ASN A 101 13.19 -11.00 -4.74
CA ASN A 101 13.44 -10.15 -5.90
C ASN A 101 12.40 -9.04 -6.18
N SER A 102 11.29 -8.94 -5.44
CA SER A 102 10.30 -7.87 -5.64
C SER A 102 10.39 -6.78 -4.57
N TYR A 103 9.92 -5.58 -4.90
CA TYR A 103 9.72 -4.51 -3.92
C TYR A 103 8.35 -4.68 -3.26
N VAL A 104 8.19 -4.18 -2.04
CA VAL A 104 6.91 -4.23 -1.33
C VAL A 104 6.44 -2.81 -1.06
N VAL A 105 5.21 -2.50 -1.48
CA VAL A 105 4.46 -1.33 -1.04
C VAL A 105 3.87 -1.63 0.33
N TYR A 106 4.36 -0.95 1.36
CA TYR A 106 3.87 -1.00 2.72
C TYR A 106 2.78 0.04 2.91
N LEU A 107 1.61 -0.39 3.36
CA LEU A 107 0.45 0.45 3.60
C LEU A 107 0.24 0.60 5.10
N ASP A 108 0.53 1.76 5.66
CA ASP A 108 0.24 2.09 7.06
C ASP A 108 -1.05 2.90 7.13
N ALA A 109 -2.13 2.25 7.56
CA ALA A 109 -3.44 2.90 7.71
C ALA A 109 -3.56 3.73 9.00
N GLY A 110 -2.53 3.76 9.85
CA GLY A 110 -2.55 4.41 11.16
C GLY A 110 -3.49 3.70 12.16
N VAL A 111 -3.24 3.90 13.46
CA VAL A 111 -4.07 3.32 14.53
C VAL A 111 -5.50 3.88 14.52
N ASP A 112 -5.65 5.14 14.09
CA ASP A 112 -6.92 5.86 14.06
C ASP A 112 -7.61 5.86 12.68
N GLY A 113 -6.92 5.38 11.63
CA GLY A 113 -7.49 5.28 10.28
C GLY A 113 -7.63 6.61 9.53
N ASP A 114 -6.95 7.66 10.01
CA ASP A 114 -7.10 9.04 9.51
C ASP A 114 -6.20 9.37 8.31
N ALA A 115 -5.18 8.56 8.03
CA ALA A 115 -4.30 8.72 6.89
C ALA A 115 -3.74 7.37 6.46
N LEU A 116 -3.55 7.19 5.15
CA LEU A 116 -2.84 6.05 4.60
C LEU A 116 -1.45 6.53 4.18
N ALA A 117 -0.42 6.14 4.93
CA ALA A 117 0.96 6.35 4.54
C ALA A 117 1.46 5.15 3.74
N TRP A 118 2.31 5.42 2.74
CA TRP A 118 2.83 4.38 1.85
C TRP A 118 4.34 4.39 1.94
N GLY A 119 4.92 3.22 2.08
CA GLY A 119 6.35 3.04 2.02
C GLY A 119 6.69 2.06 0.92
N ILE A 120 7.89 2.14 0.36
CA ILE A 120 8.39 1.11 -0.54
C ILE A 120 9.78 0.66 -0.12
N GLY A 121 9.98 -0.66 -0.12
CA GLY A 121 11.27 -1.25 0.19
C GLY A 121 11.28 -2.74 -0.10
N LYS A 122 12.47 -3.34 -0.19
CA LYS A 122 12.61 -4.80 -0.24
C LYS A 122 12.48 -5.45 1.13
N ARG A 123 12.73 -4.68 2.18
CA ARG A 123 12.71 -5.10 3.58
C ARG A 123 12.19 -3.96 4.46
N ALA A 124 11.63 -4.32 5.61
CA ALA A 124 11.10 -3.39 6.58
C ALA A 124 12.12 -2.34 7.09
N ASP A 125 13.40 -2.68 7.12
CA ASP A 125 14.50 -1.78 7.52
C ASP A 125 15.00 -0.86 6.39
N THR A 126 14.43 -1.00 5.19
CA THR A 126 14.82 -0.24 3.98
C THR A 126 13.67 0.58 3.39
N ILE A 127 12.57 0.72 4.12
CA ILE A 127 11.37 1.40 3.62
C ILE A 127 11.65 2.90 3.40
N CYS A 128 11.46 3.34 2.16
CA CYS A 128 11.33 4.75 1.81
C CYS A 128 9.86 5.15 1.92
N TRP A 129 9.52 5.89 2.98
CA TRP A 129 8.16 6.42 3.20
C TRP A 129 7.90 7.63 2.30
N VAL A 130 6.65 7.73 1.85
CA VAL A 130 6.10 8.73 0.93
C VAL A 130 5.21 9.67 1.71
#